data_AF-A0A535L485-F1
#
_entry.id   AF-A0A535L485-F1
#
_cell.length_a   1.000
_cell.length_b   1.000
_cell.length_c   1.000
_cell.angle_alpha   90.00
_cell.angle_beta   90.00
_cell.angle_gamma   90.00
#
_symmetry.space_group_name_H-M   'P 1'
#
loop_
_entity.id
_entity.type
_entity.pdbx_description
1 polymer ?
#
loop_
_entity_poly.entity_id
_entity_poly.type
_entity_poly.pdbx_seq_one_letter_code
_entity_poly.pdbx_strand_id
1 'polypeptide(L)'
;MAQKRARLQTIVAERAAWATQLTQVKRLHGWVLEVEHLLDGSWTEPGEVVSNATVGGRLDGWREQMAQLLSEGTLSELERECLSECLQVLSNLRPYLVECYDHKDFPRTNNAMERSIRALKTQYRRISGRKNWNAYLLRYGRYVAYAAWWEQDPAHRQQLELRAGQLDRARWRQLRQETTTAHREQLTRFRFRHKRHAYLNSLEDRWAGAAPPHSLP
;
A
#
# COMPACT_ATOMS: atom_id res chain seq x y z
N MET A 1 48.45 -23.69 -10.29
CA MET A 1 47.28 -24.57 -10.02
C MET A 1 47.05 -24.82 -8.52
N ALA A 2 48.09 -25.14 -7.73
CA ALA A 2 47.96 -25.40 -6.28
C ALA A 2 47.34 -24.25 -5.46
N GLN A 3 47.72 -22.99 -5.72
CA GLN A 3 47.22 -21.83 -4.98
C GLN A 3 45.71 -21.57 -5.19
N LYS A 4 45.18 -21.82 -6.40
CA LYS A 4 43.74 -21.72 -6.68
C LYS A 4 42.95 -22.81 -5.94
N ARG A 5 43.49 -24.04 -5.87
CA ARG A 5 42.87 -25.15 -5.13
C ARG A 5 42.83 -24.89 -3.63
N ALA A 6 43.92 -24.40 -3.04
CA ALA A 6 43.97 -24.04 -1.62
C ALA A 6 42.94 -22.96 -1.28
N ARG A 7 42.84 -21.90 -2.10
CA ARG A 7 41.84 -20.84 -1.91
C ARG A 7 40.40 -21.35 -1.99
N LEU A 8 40.10 -22.27 -2.91
CA LEU A 8 38.78 -22.90 -2.99
C LEU A 8 38.47 -23.77 -1.77
N GLN A 9 39.45 -24.50 -1.25
CA GLN A 9 39.29 -25.30 -0.02
C GLN A 9 38.98 -24.40 1.19
N THR A 10 39.64 -23.25 1.31
CA THR A 10 39.33 -22.25 2.35
C THR A 10 37.90 -21.74 2.23
N ILE A 11 37.46 -21.33 1.04
CA ILE A 11 36.09 -20.84 0.81
C ILE A 11 35.04 -21.92 1.12
N VAL A 12 35.30 -23.18 0.75
CA VAL A 12 34.40 -24.31 1.04
C VAL A 12 34.36 -24.61 2.53
N ALA A 13 35.50 -24.56 3.23
CA ALA A 13 35.57 -24.77 4.67
C ALA A 13 34.83 -23.67 5.45
N GLU A 14 35.00 -22.41 5.03
CA GLU A 14 34.21 -21.29 5.57
C GLU A 14 32.72 -21.53 5.36
N ARG A 15 32.28 -21.90 4.14
CA ARG A 15 30.87 -22.22 3.86
C ARG A 15 30.34 -23.38 4.72
N ALA A 16 31.17 -24.38 5.03
CA ALA A 16 30.78 -25.49 5.89
C ALA A 16 30.52 -25.04 7.34
N ALA A 17 31.31 -24.08 7.83
CA ALA A 17 31.10 -23.48 9.15
C ALA A 17 29.74 -22.77 9.27
N TRP A 18 29.21 -22.24 8.16
CA TRP A 18 27.92 -21.56 8.09
C TRP A 18 26.75 -22.46 7.64
N ALA A 19 26.96 -23.77 7.45
CA ALA A 19 25.98 -24.65 6.82
C ALA A 19 24.64 -24.70 7.59
N THR A 20 24.71 -24.72 8.93
CA THR A 20 23.52 -24.75 9.79
C THR A 20 22.75 -23.44 9.74
N GLN A 21 23.41 -22.28 9.87
CA GLN A 21 22.72 -20.99 9.75
C GLN A 21 22.15 -20.80 8.34
N LEU A 22 22.86 -21.21 7.30
CA LEU A 22 22.36 -21.12 5.93
C LEU A 22 21.10 -21.99 5.74
N THR A 23 21.06 -23.17 6.34
CA THR A 23 19.90 -24.07 6.28
C THR A 23 18.70 -23.44 7.00
N GLN A 24 18.94 -22.85 8.18
CA GLN A 24 17.91 -22.13 8.94
C GLN A 24 17.36 -20.94 8.13
N VAL A 25 18.24 -20.06 7.62
CA VAL A 25 17.83 -18.90 6.80
C VAL A 25 17.06 -19.33 5.55
N LYS A 26 17.48 -20.40 4.88
CA LYS A 26 16.76 -20.95 3.73
C LYS A 26 15.36 -21.44 4.08
N ARG A 27 15.19 -22.04 5.26
CA ARG A 27 13.87 -22.47 5.75
C ARG A 27 12.97 -21.26 6.02
N LEU A 28 13.49 -20.25 6.74
CA LEU A 28 12.76 -18.99 6.99
C LEU A 28 12.32 -18.33 5.69
N HIS A 29 13.23 -18.22 4.71
CA HIS A 29 12.94 -17.66 3.40
C HIS A 29 11.94 -18.53 2.61
N GLY A 30 12.03 -19.85 2.74
CA GLY A 30 11.10 -20.80 2.14
C GLY A 30 9.65 -20.54 2.52
N TRP A 31 9.38 -20.27 3.80
CA TRP A 31 8.02 -19.92 4.26
C TRP A 31 7.45 -18.68 3.56
N VAL A 32 8.28 -17.66 3.33
CA VAL A 32 7.86 -16.44 2.63
C VAL A 32 7.57 -16.73 1.16
N LEU A 33 8.41 -17.55 0.50
CA LEU A 33 8.20 -17.95 -0.89
C LEU A 33 6.96 -18.82 -1.07
N GLU A 34 6.64 -19.68 -0.12
CA GLU A 34 5.41 -20.47 -0.14
C GLU A 34 4.18 -19.55 -0.09
N VAL A 35 4.18 -18.56 0.81
CA VAL A 35 3.11 -17.55 0.86
C VAL A 35 3.03 -16.73 -0.43
N GLU A 36 4.17 -16.31 -0.98
CA GLU A 36 4.21 -15.62 -2.28
C GLU A 36 3.57 -16.49 -3.38
N HIS A 37 3.95 -17.76 -3.47
CA HIS A 37 3.41 -18.67 -4.47
C HIS A 37 1.90 -18.88 -4.32
N LEU A 38 1.41 -19.00 -3.08
CA LEU A 38 -0.02 -19.07 -2.80
C LEU A 38 -0.77 -17.83 -3.31
N LEU A 39 -0.19 -16.64 -3.12
CA LEU A 39 -0.79 -15.36 -3.53
C LEU A 39 -0.61 -15.05 -5.03
N ASP A 40 0.45 -15.53 -5.67
CA ASP A 40 0.68 -15.30 -7.10
C ASP A 40 -0.38 -15.99 -7.97
N GLY A 41 -0.93 -17.11 -7.49
CA GLY A 41 -1.93 -17.88 -8.21
C GLY A 41 -1.34 -18.73 -9.35
N SER A 42 -0.01 -18.85 -9.43
CA SER A 42 0.68 -19.68 -10.44
C SER A 42 0.39 -21.18 -10.32
N TRP A 43 -0.31 -21.60 -9.26
CA TRP A 43 -0.79 -22.97 -9.03
C TRP A 43 -2.14 -23.28 -9.71
N THR A 44 -2.77 -22.31 -10.38
CA THR A 44 -4.11 -22.49 -10.98
C THR A 44 -4.03 -22.99 -12.41
N GLU A 45 -4.97 -23.82 -12.83
CA GLU A 45 -5.02 -24.28 -14.21
C GLU A 45 -5.37 -23.13 -15.18
N PRO A 46 -4.89 -23.18 -16.44
CA PRO A 46 -5.20 -22.16 -17.43
C PRO A 46 -6.72 -22.01 -17.64
N GLY A 47 -7.26 -20.84 -17.30
CA GLY A 47 -8.68 -20.51 -17.46
C GLY A 47 -9.54 -20.73 -16.20
N GLU A 48 -8.96 -21.22 -15.10
CA GLU A 48 -9.65 -21.30 -13.82
C GLU A 48 -9.83 -19.89 -13.22
N VAL A 49 -11.06 -19.56 -12.83
CA VAL A 49 -11.37 -18.28 -12.17
C VAL A 49 -11.01 -18.40 -10.71
N VAL A 50 -9.92 -17.74 -10.33
CA VAL A 50 -9.46 -17.65 -8.95
C VAL A 50 -10.31 -16.63 -8.19
N SER A 51 -10.85 -17.01 -7.03
CA SER A 51 -11.65 -16.13 -6.16
C SER A 51 -10.96 -15.82 -4.83
N ASN A 52 -11.40 -14.76 -4.15
CA ASN A 52 -10.89 -14.36 -2.83
C ASN A 52 -11.02 -15.50 -1.82
N ALA A 53 -12.15 -16.22 -1.89
CA ALA A 53 -12.43 -17.37 -1.05
C ALA A 53 -11.44 -18.52 -1.28
N THR A 54 -11.09 -18.80 -2.54
CA THR A 54 -10.20 -19.91 -2.89
C THR A 54 -8.77 -19.65 -2.40
N VAL A 55 -8.21 -18.48 -2.70
CA VAL A 55 -6.86 -18.12 -2.25
C VAL A 55 -6.83 -17.98 -0.73
N GLY A 56 -7.87 -17.37 -0.18
CA GLY A 56 -8.02 -17.21 1.25
C GLY A 56 -8.00 -18.54 2.01
N GLY A 57 -8.78 -19.53 1.56
CA GLY A 57 -8.80 -20.85 2.17
C GLY A 57 -7.44 -21.56 2.10
N ARG A 58 -6.71 -21.40 0.98
CA ARG A 58 -5.35 -21.96 0.86
C ARG A 58 -4.36 -21.30 1.81
N LEU A 59 -4.41 -19.98 1.93
CA LEU A 59 -3.57 -19.23 2.87
C LEU A 59 -3.88 -19.61 4.32
N ASP A 60 -5.16 -19.79 4.66
CA ASP A 60 -5.58 -20.22 6.00
C ASP A 60 -5.11 -21.65 6.30
N GLY A 61 -5.25 -22.58 5.35
CA GLY A 61 -4.73 -23.94 5.49
C GLY A 61 -3.21 -23.98 5.68
N TRP A 62 -2.45 -23.16 4.95
CA TRP A 62 -1.00 -23.04 5.16
C TRP A 62 -0.67 -22.48 6.56
N ARG A 63 -1.41 -21.45 7.02
CA ARG A 63 -1.23 -20.90 8.37
C ARG A 63 -1.50 -21.93 9.46
N GLU A 64 -2.53 -22.76 9.30
CA GLU A 64 -2.84 -23.85 10.22
C GLU A 64 -1.71 -24.89 10.27
N GLN A 65 -1.20 -25.31 9.11
CA GLN A 65 -0.05 -26.22 9.03
C GLN A 65 1.20 -25.65 9.73
N MET A 66 1.50 -24.38 9.51
CA MET A 66 2.63 -23.72 10.15
C MET A 66 2.43 -23.51 11.66
N ALA A 67 1.21 -23.24 12.12
CA ALA A 67 0.88 -23.16 13.54
C ALA A 67 1.04 -24.53 14.24
N GLN A 68 0.71 -25.62 13.55
CA GLN A 68 0.99 -26.97 14.02
C GLN A 68 2.50 -27.21 14.13
N LEU A 69 3.28 -26.87 13.10
CA LEU A 69 4.74 -26.98 13.13
C LEU A 69 5.36 -26.20 14.30
N LEU A 70 4.82 -25.01 14.61
CA LEU A 70 5.24 -24.22 15.78
C LEU A 70 5.00 -24.97 17.11
N SER A 71 3.93 -25.75 17.18
CA SER A 71 3.52 -26.50 18.37
C SER A 71 4.29 -27.81 18.56
N GLU A 72 4.86 -28.38 17.50
CA GLU A 72 5.62 -29.64 17.51
C GLU A 72 7.00 -29.51 18.20
N GLY A 73 7.48 -28.29 18.46
CA GLY A 73 8.71 -28.05 19.22
C GLY A 73 10.01 -28.42 18.49
N THR A 74 9.94 -28.69 17.18
CA THR A 74 11.09 -29.09 16.33
C THR A 74 11.93 -27.90 15.86
N LEU A 75 11.40 -26.68 16.00
CA LEU A 75 12.02 -25.44 15.55
C LEU A 75 12.97 -24.86 16.61
N SER A 76 14.05 -24.24 16.14
CA SER A 76 14.94 -23.39 16.97
C SER A 76 14.20 -22.15 17.51
N GLU A 77 14.78 -21.48 18.51
CA GLU A 77 14.20 -20.27 19.11
C GLU A 77 13.93 -19.16 18.08
N LEU A 78 14.95 -18.82 17.27
CA LEU A 78 14.82 -17.84 16.19
C LEU A 78 13.72 -18.22 15.19
N GLU A 79 13.62 -19.51 14.82
CA GLU A 79 12.59 -19.97 13.90
C GLU A 79 11.19 -19.83 14.48
N ARG A 80 11.02 -20.11 15.79
CA ARG A 80 9.73 -19.93 16.47
C ARG A 80 9.33 -18.46 16.53
N GLU A 81 10.27 -17.58 16.87
CA GLU A 81 10.02 -16.12 16.90
C GLU A 81 9.60 -15.61 15.53
N CYS A 82 10.41 -15.88 14.50
CA CYS A 82 10.12 -15.43 13.14
C CYS A 82 8.80 -16.02 12.59
N LEU A 83 8.52 -17.31 12.84
CA LEU A 83 7.29 -17.93 12.37
C LEU A 83 6.07 -17.35 13.09
N SER A 84 6.16 -17.14 14.40
CA SER A 84 5.09 -16.52 15.19
C SER A 84 4.77 -15.11 14.67
N GLU A 85 5.80 -14.29 14.45
CA GLU A 85 5.63 -12.96 13.86
C GLU A 85 5.03 -13.01 12.46
N CYS A 86 5.51 -13.93 11.62
CA CYS A 86 4.98 -14.13 10.26
C CYS A 86 3.49 -14.48 10.30
N LEU A 87 3.08 -15.45 11.12
CA LEU A 87 1.69 -15.84 11.28
C LEU A 87 0.80 -14.70 11.81
N GLN A 88 1.32 -13.91 12.74
CA GLN A 88 0.62 -12.74 13.27
C GLN A 88 0.41 -11.67 12.20
N VAL A 89 1.45 -11.34 11.42
CA VAL A 89 1.38 -10.39 10.31
C VAL A 89 0.38 -10.88 9.25
N LEU A 90 0.46 -12.14 8.85
CA LEU A 90 -0.46 -12.73 7.89
C LEU A 90 -1.89 -12.73 8.39
N SER A 91 -2.13 -13.03 9.67
CA SER A 91 -3.46 -12.94 10.28
C SER A 91 -4.03 -11.52 10.22
N ASN A 92 -3.21 -10.52 10.54
CA ASN A 92 -3.62 -9.11 10.54
C ASN A 92 -3.91 -8.60 9.12
N LEU A 93 -3.11 -9.05 8.15
CA LEU A 93 -3.23 -8.63 6.74
C LEU A 93 -4.19 -9.49 5.93
N ARG A 94 -4.62 -10.65 6.45
CA ARG A 94 -5.48 -11.64 5.79
C ARG A 94 -6.67 -11.06 5.03
N PRO A 95 -7.48 -10.13 5.58
CA PRO A 95 -8.59 -9.55 4.83
C PRO A 95 -8.11 -8.74 3.64
N TYR A 96 -6.97 -8.05 3.72
CA TYR A 96 -6.48 -7.16 2.67
C TYR A 96 -5.64 -7.86 1.59
N LEU A 97 -5.05 -9.02 1.91
CA LEU A 97 -4.19 -9.77 0.98
C LEU A 97 -4.99 -10.45 -0.14
N VAL A 98 -6.27 -10.74 0.07
CA VAL A 98 -7.08 -11.52 -0.88
C VAL A 98 -8.12 -10.72 -1.63
N GLU A 99 -8.33 -9.43 -1.37
CA GLU A 99 -9.41 -8.65 -2.01
C GLU A 99 -9.28 -8.51 -3.54
N CYS A 100 -8.14 -8.92 -4.11
CA CYS A 100 -7.82 -8.69 -5.51
C CYS A 100 -8.37 -9.73 -6.50
N TYR A 101 -8.81 -10.91 -6.06
CA TYR A 101 -9.12 -12.02 -6.97
C TYR A 101 -10.54 -11.93 -7.57
N ASP A 102 -11.51 -11.47 -6.78
CA ASP A 102 -12.91 -11.29 -7.21
C ASP A 102 -13.10 -10.02 -8.07
N HIS A 103 -12.09 -9.15 -8.10
CA HIS A 103 -12.12 -7.90 -8.84
C HIS A 103 -11.26 -7.99 -10.09
N LYS A 104 -11.91 -8.24 -11.22
CA LYS A 104 -11.33 -8.08 -12.56
C LYS A 104 -10.73 -6.68 -12.65
N ASP A 105 -9.42 -6.58 -12.86
CA ASP A 105 -8.59 -5.36 -12.94
C ASP A 105 -8.00 -4.81 -11.64
N PHE A 106 -8.23 -5.45 -10.48
CA PHE A 106 -7.51 -5.06 -9.26
C PHE A 106 -6.09 -5.69 -9.26
N PRO A 107 -5.03 -4.90 -9.00
CA PRO A 107 -3.66 -5.41 -9.06
C PRO A 107 -3.41 -6.45 -7.96
N ARG A 108 -3.04 -7.66 -8.37
CA ARG A 108 -2.79 -8.80 -7.47
C ARG A 108 -1.52 -8.66 -6.61
N THR A 109 -0.48 -8.01 -7.15
CA THR A 109 0.83 -7.92 -6.47
C THR A 109 1.16 -6.49 -6.07
N ASN A 110 1.91 -6.36 -4.96
CA ASN A 110 2.47 -5.08 -4.51
C ASN A 110 3.30 -4.41 -5.63
N ASN A 111 4.03 -5.18 -6.45
CA ASN A 111 4.80 -4.65 -7.57
C ASN A 111 3.94 -3.97 -8.65
N ALA A 112 2.74 -4.48 -8.95
CA ALA A 112 1.83 -3.83 -9.89
C ALA A 112 1.25 -2.53 -9.29
N MET A 113 0.89 -2.57 -8.00
CA MET A 113 0.40 -1.41 -7.26
C MET A 113 1.46 -0.32 -7.08
N GLU A 114 2.69 -0.68 -6.71
CA GLU A 114 3.81 0.24 -6.61
C GLU A 114 4.14 0.87 -7.96
N ARG A 115 4.09 0.10 -9.05
CA ARG A 115 4.26 0.62 -10.41
C ARG A 115 3.18 1.64 -10.76
N SER A 116 1.90 1.36 -10.45
CA SER A 116 0.80 2.31 -10.72
C SER A 116 0.92 3.58 -9.88
N ILE A 117 1.24 3.47 -8.58
CA ILE A 117 1.49 4.61 -7.68
C ILE A 117 2.70 5.43 -8.16
N ARG A 118 3.77 4.77 -8.63
CA ARG A 118 4.94 5.46 -9.18
C ARG A 118 4.60 6.22 -10.46
N ALA A 119 3.82 5.63 -11.36
CA ALA A 119 3.36 6.30 -12.58
C ALA A 119 2.53 7.55 -12.25
N LEU A 120 1.58 7.44 -11.33
CA LEU A 120 0.77 8.55 -10.82
C LEU A 120 1.61 9.69 -10.24
N LYS A 121 2.57 9.37 -9.36
CA LYS A 121 3.49 10.36 -8.78
C LYS A 121 4.34 11.05 -9.85
N THR A 122 4.76 10.30 -10.88
CA THR A 122 5.55 10.84 -11.98
C THR A 122 4.74 11.80 -12.84
N GLN A 123 3.51 11.43 -13.22
CA GLN A 123 2.58 12.30 -13.95
C GLN A 123 2.28 13.58 -13.15
N TYR A 124 1.96 13.44 -11.86
CA TYR A 124 1.75 14.60 -10.99
C TYR A 124 2.96 15.53 -10.94
N ARG A 125 4.18 14.98 -10.82
CA ARG A 125 5.40 15.79 -10.80
C ARG A 125 5.64 16.51 -12.12
N ARG A 126 5.31 15.90 -13.26
CA ARG A 126 5.38 16.54 -14.58
C ARG A 126 4.40 17.71 -14.70
N ILE A 127 3.17 17.54 -14.21
CA ILE A 127 2.12 18.58 -14.30
C ILE A 127 2.36 19.72 -13.29
N SER A 128 2.77 19.40 -12.07
CA SER A 128 2.84 20.37 -10.96
C SER A 128 4.25 20.86 -10.62
N GLY A 129 5.30 20.19 -11.10
CA GLY A 129 6.69 20.41 -10.68
C GLY A 129 7.03 19.94 -9.26
N ARG A 130 6.04 19.48 -8.48
CA ARG A 130 6.22 19.19 -7.04
C ARG A 130 6.59 17.74 -6.79
N LYS A 131 7.59 17.52 -5.91
CA LYS A 131 7.96 16.18 -5.42
C LYS A 131 6.94 15.63 -4.41
N ASN A 132 6.34 16.51 -3.59
CA ASN A 132 5.33 16.12 -2.62
C ASN A 132 3.94 16.11 -3.27
N TRP A 133 3.30 14.94 -3.27
CA TRP A 133 1.95 14.72 -3.81
C TRP A 133 0.85 14.57 -2.75
N ASN A 134 1.17 14.67 -1.45
CA ASN A 134 0.20 14.42 -0.37
C ASN A 134 -0.97 15.39 -0.45
N ALA A 135 -0.72 16.66 -0.77
CA ALA A 135 -1.78 17.63 -0.98
C ALA A 135 -2.69 17.27 -2.17
N TYR A 136 -2.12 16.65 -3.21
CA TYR A 136 -2.86 16.19 -4.39
C TYR A 136 -3.71 14.96 -4.06
N LEU A 137 -3.13 13.98 -3.37
CA LEU A 137 -3.84 12.80 -2.90
C LEU A 137 -4.92 13.15 -1.88
N LEU A 138 -4.67 14.08 -0.95
CA LEU A 138 -5.70 14.53 -0.02
C LEU A 138 -6.83 15.26 -0.76
N ARG A 139 -6.51 16.07 -1.77
CA ARG A 139 -7.48 16.88 -2.52
C ARG A 139 -8.41 16.07 -3.43
N TYR A 140 -7.87 15.01 -4.03
CA TYR A 140 -8.57 14.25 -5.06
C TYR A 140 -8.80 12.79 -4.64
N GLY A 141 -8.18 12.33 -3.56
CA GLY A 141 -8.41 11.03 -2.93
C GLY A 141 -8.34 9.87 -3.91
N ARG A 142 -9.32 8.97 -3.79
CA ARG A 142 -9.53 7.81 -4.68
C ARG A 142 -9.73 8.19 -6.15
N TYR A 143 -10.16 9.41 -6.45
CA TYR A 143 -10.41 9.83 -7.83
C TYR A 143 -9.12 9.97 -8.65
N VAL A 144 -7.96 10.12 -8.00
CA VAL A 144 -6.66 10.18 -8.71
C VAL A 144 -6.36 8.87 -9.43
N ALA A 145 -6.53 7.74 -8.73
CA ALA A 145 -6.29 6.42 -9.31
C ALA A 145 -7.32 6.10 -10.39
N TYR A 146 -8.59 6.44 -10.14
CA TYR A 146 -9.66 6.27 -11.12
C TYR A 146 -9.40 7.07 -12.40
N ALA A 147 -9.05 8.35 -12.29
CA ALA A 147 -8.78 9.19 -13.46
C ALA A 147 -7.62 8.65 -14.30
N ALA A 148 -6.53 8.23 -13.66
CA ALA A 148 -5.39 7.67 -14.37
C ALA A 148 -5.65 6.30 -14.99
N TRP A 149 -6.53 5.49 -14.41
CA TRP A 149 -7.02 4.27 -15.05
C TRP A 149 -7.93 4.59 -16.24
N TRP A 150 -8.88 5.51 -16.04
CA TRP A 150 -9.85 5.95 -17.05
C TRP A 150 -9.15 6.50 -18.29
N GLU A 151 -8.08 7.28 -18.12
CA GLU A 151 -7.28 7.88 -19.20
C GLU A 151 -6.48 6.89 -20.06
N GLN A 152 -6.37 5.61 -19.66
CA GLN A 152 -5.63 4.59 -20.42
C GLN A 152 -6.33 4.18 -21.71
N ASP A 153 -7.67 4.30 -21.76
CA ASP A 153 -8.44 4.05 -22.98
C ASP A 153 -8.74 5.37 -23.70
N PRO A 154 -8.29 5.55 -24.95
CA PRO A 154 -8.63 6.72 -25.75
C PRO A 154 -10.14 6.93 -25.94
N ALA A 155 -10.94 5.86 -25.96
CA ALA A 155 -12.40 5.94 -26.14
C ALA A 155 -13.09 6.60 -24.94
N HIS A 156 -12.56 6.42 -23.73
CA HIS A 156 -13.06 7.06 -22.52
C HIS A 156 -12.94 8.60 -22.55
N ARG A 157 -12.01 9.14 -23.34
CA ARG A 157 -11.86 10.60 -23.52
C ARG A 157 -13.05 11.19 -24.29
N GLN A 158 -13.49 10.53 -25.35
CA GLN A 158 -14.68 10.93 -26.10
C GLN A 158 -15.95 10.81 -25.25
N GLN A 159 -16.06 9.75 -24.46
CA GLN A 159 -17.18 9.61 -23.51
C GLN A 159 -17.20 10.71 -22.44
N LEU A 160 -16.03 11.16 -21.97
CA LEU A 160 -15.93 12.26 -21.02
C LEU A 160 -16.43 13.57 -21.65
N GLU A 161 -16.03 13.87 -22.88
CA GLU A 161 -16.48 15.07 -23.61
C GLU A 161 -18.00 15.07 -23.80
N LEU A 162 -18.58 13.94 -24.22
CA LEU A 162 -20.03 13.75 -24.33
C LEU A 162 -20.75 13.97 -23.00
N ARG A 163 -20.26 13.35 -21.91
CA ARG A 163 -20.85 13.50 -20.58
C ARG A 163 -20.68 14.91 -20.01
N ALA A 164 -19.54 15.56 -20.27
CA ALA A 164 -19.29 16.93 -19.87
C ALA A 164 -20.24 17.91 -20.57
N GLY A 165 -20.61 17.64 -21.83
CA GLY A 165 -21.61 18.39 -22.58
C GLY A 165 -23.03 18.32 -22.00
N GLN A 166 -23.35 17.24 -21.28
CA GLN A 166 -24.66 17.01 -20.65
C GLN A 166 -24.70 17.37 -19.16
N LEU A 167 -23.60 17.91 -18.64
CA LEU A 167 -23.43 18.09 -17.21
C LEU A 167 -24.19 19.33 -16.72
N ASP A 168 -25.04 19.17 -15.72
CA ASP A 168 -25.68 20.31 -15.06
C ASP A 168 -24.63 21.18 -14.35
N ARG A 169 -24.48 22.40 -14.87
CA ARG A 169 -23.52 23.39 -14.37
C ARG A 169 -23.81 23.82 -12.93
N ALA A 170 -25.08 23.89 -12.53
CA ALA A 170 -25.46 24.28 -11.17
C ALA A 170 -25.03 23.20 -10.18
N ARG A 171 -25.42 21.95 -10.45
CA ARG A 171 -25.00 20.79 -9.66
C ARG A 171 -23.49 20.65 -9.55
N TRP A 172 -22.75 20.90 -10.63
CA TRP A 172 -21.28 20.84 -10.59
C TRP A 172 -20.66 21.93 -9.72
N ARG A 173 -21.17 23.16 -9.77
CA ARG A 173 -20.68 24.25 -8.90
C ARG A 173 -20.91 23.90 -7.43
N GLN A 174 -22.09 23.37 -7.12
CA GLN A 174 -22.43 22.90 -5.78
C GLN A 174 -21.46 21.81 -5.31
N LEU A 175 -21.27 20.74 -6.10
CA LEU A 175 -20.38 19.64 -5.75
C LEU A 175 -18.93 20.11 -5.54
N ARG A 176 -18.46 21.04 -6.38
CA ARG A 176 -17.13 21.67 -6.24
C ARG A 176 -17.01 22.43 -4.92
N GLN A 177 -18.06 23.16 -4.53
CA GLN A 177 -18.08 23.95 -3.30
C GLN A 177 -18.12 23.06 -2.06
N GLU A 178 -18.98 22.04 -2.04
CA GLU A 178 -19.03 21.01 -1.00
C GLU A 178 -17.67 20.33 -0.82
N THR A 179 -17.07 19.91 -1.93
CA THR A 179 -15.73 19.29 -1.92
C THR A 179 -14.70 20.26 -1.35
N THR A 180 -14.71 21.52 -1.75
CA THR A 180 -13.76 22.52 -1.24
C THR A 180 -13.92 22.76 0.26
N THR A 181 -15.16 22.81 0.76
CA THR A 181 -15.46 22.96 2.18
C THR A 181 -14.97 21.75 2.98
N ALA A 182 -15.29 20.53 2.56
CA ALA A 182 -14.84 19.31 3.22
C ALA A 182 -13.30 19.24 3.32
N HIS A 183 -12.58 19.64 2.28
CA HIS A 183 -11.12 19.71 2.30
C HIS A 183 -10.58 20.75 3.28
N ARG A 184 -11.21 21.94 3.34
CA ARG A 184 -10.84 22.98 4.31
C ARG A 184 -11.02 22.47 5.74
N GLU A 185 -12.12 21.78 6.03
CA GLU A 185 -12.36 21.20 7.35
C GLU A 185 -11.32 20.14 7.73
N GLN A 186 -10.97 19.23 6.82
CA GLN A 186 -9.93 18.23 7.08
C GLN A 186 -8.58 18.89 7.38
N LEU A 187 -8.20 19.92 6.62
CA LEU A 187 -6.97 20.68 6.86
C LEU A 187 -7.02 21.42 8.20
N THR A 188 -8.16 21.99 8.57
CA THR A 188 -8.36 22.62 9.89
C THR A 188 -8.18 21.60 11.02
N ARG A 189 -8.84 20.43 10.93
CA ARG A 189 -8.69 19.34 11.91
C ARG A 189 -7.24 18.87 12.01
N PHE A 190 -6.57 18.68 10.88
CA PHE A 190 -5.15 18.32 10.85
C PHE A 190 -4.27 19.38 11.53
N ARG A 191 -4.46 20.66 11.20
CA ARG A 191 -3.69 21.76 11.81
C ARG A 191 -3.94 21.86 13.31
N PHE A 192 -5.18 21.71 13.76
CA PHE A 192 -5.51 21.70 15.18
C PHE A 192 -4.85 20.52 15.92
N ARG A 193 -4.89 19.31 15.34
CA ARG A 193 -4.30 18.10 15.95
C ARG A 193 -2.77 18.14 16.00
N HIS A 194 -2.11 18.64 14.96
CA HIS A 194 -0.65 18.56 14.83
C HIS A 194 0.11 19.87 15.08
N LYS A 195 -0.59 21.03 15.04
CA LYS A 195 0.00 22.37 15.20
C LYS A 195 -0.90 23.28 16.05
N ARG A 196 -1.40 22.74 17.17
CA ARG A 196 -2.45 23.38 18.00
C ARG A 196 -2.13 24.82 18.38
N HIS A 197 -0.98 25.08 19.01
CA HIS A 197 -0.60 26.42 19.45
C HIS A 197 -0.52 27.43 18.30
N ALA A 198 0.20 27.09 17.23
CA ALA A 198 0.31 27.96 16.05
C ALA A 198 -1.06 28.25 15.40
N TYR A 199 -1.97 27.26 15.42
CA TYR A 199 -3.32 27.44 14.89
C TYR A 199 -4.17 28.37 15.77
N LEU A 200 -4.11 28.22 17.10
CA LEU A 200 -4.83 29.09 18.05
C LEU A 200 -4.33 30.53 18.00
N ASN A 201 -3.01 30.75 18.01
CA ASN A 201 -2.44 32.10 17.87
C ASN A 201 -2.90 32.76 16.56
N SER A 202 -2.93 32.01 15.44
CA SER A 202 -3.44 32.54 14.16
C SER A 202 -4.93 32.90 14.18
N LEU A 203 -5.72 32.31 15.08
CA LEU A 203 -7.12 32.67 15.27
C LEU A 203 -7.24 33.94 16.10
N GLU A 204 -6.45 34.06 17.17
CA GLU A 204 -6.38 35.24 18.02
C GLU A 204 -5.93 36.48 17.22
N ASP A 205 -4.91 36.35 16.38
CA ASP A 205 -4.44 37.44 15.51
C ASP A 205 -5.53 37.90 14.52
N ARG A 206 -6.24 36.94 13.91
CA ARG A 206 -7.35 37.25 12.99
C ARG A 206 -8.52 37.89 13.72
N TRP A 207 -8.79 37.45 14.94
CA TRP A 207 -9.85 38.02 15.78
C TRP A 207 -9.51 39.46 16.17
N ALA A 208 -8.28 39.70 16.63
CA ALA A 208 -7.80 41.05 16.96
C ALA A 208 -7.83 42.00 15.77
N GLY A 209 -7.51 41.52 14.56
CA GLY A 209 -7.58 42.32 13.33
C GLY A 209 -8.99 42.52 12.77
N ALA A 210 -9.97 41.68 13.13
CA ALA A 210 -11.37 41.78 12.70
C ALA A 210 -12.27 42.48 13.72
N ALA A 211 -11.84 42.56 14.99
CA ALA A 211 -12.56 43.28 16.03
C ALA A 211 -12.44 44.79 15.80
N PRO A 212 -13.55 45.55 15.82
CA PRO A 212 -13.47 47.01 15.81
C PRO A 212 -12.74 47.49 17.08
N PRO A 213 -11.98 48.60 17.04
CA PRO A 213 -11.33 49.14 18.22
C PRO A 213 -12.40 49.51 19.24
N HIS A 214 -12.49 48.73 20.32
CA HIS A 214 -13.30 49.10 21.47
C HIS A 214 -12.61 50.26 22.16
N SER A 215 -13.11 51.48 21.94
CA SER A 215 -12.87 52.60 22.86
C SER A 215 -13.57 52.24 24.17
N LEU A 216 -12.79 51.84 25.18
CA LEU A 216 -13.31 51.74 26.54
C LEU A 216 -13.56 53.17 27.08
N PRO A 217 -14.65 53.40 27.82
CA PRO A 217 -14.95 54.69 28.45
C PRO A 217 -13.94 55.09 29.52
#